data_AF-A0AAD8BHT9-F1
#
_entry.id   AF-A0AAD8BHT9-F1
#
_cell.length_a   1.000
_cell.length_b   1.000
_cell.length_c   1.000
_cell.angle_alpha   90.00
_cell.angle_beta   90.00
_cell.angle_gamma   90.00
#
_symmetry.space_group_name_H-M   'P 1'
#
loop_
_entity.id
_entity.type
_entity.pdbx_description
1 polymer ?
#
loop_
_entity_poly.entity_id
_entity_poly.type
_entity_poly.pdbx_seq_one_letter_code
_entity_poly.pdbx_strand_id
1 'polypeptide(L)'
;MAGIDRDAERKKEMSNKKEQDIKKRKERSDREVAALLEKETCELSCESSTPEQSDEEYNHVGPRKKKVCQLESQSPNLITKDVAAALDRTKVSDREAVYLLASAAHALGHDVQQLPVSRSSIRRARIEHRESEANSIQNAFSPNGQLLKASEEKALMTFNLFVVEVYVEAWFQAPFSVYAPANDLHLLGQWTSYKNPTLCQATSVAFRRHVWYLSELLVCFALFDERVGLEERERDGAEHGTQFLELRHPKHKRYNVETWKENDHYQEALRIVQGLKVVNDCAERGVKLIQEYTSIWTNDDQQKHTVSTFFN
;
A
#
# COMPACT_ATOMS: atom_id res chain seq x y z
N MET A 1 22.66 -2.94 -31.53
CA MET A 1 23.50 -1.98 -30.77
C MET A 1 22.73 -1.59 -29.53
N ALA A 2 23.10 -2.10 -28.35
CA ALA A 2 22.42 -1.77 -27.09
C ALA A 2 22.92 -0.42 -26.59
N GLY A 3 22.00 0.55 -26.43
CA GLY A 3 22.30 1.86 -25.87
C GLY A 3 22.54 1.73 -24.37
N ILE A 4 23.81 1.76 -23.96
CA ILE A 4 24.20 1.82 -22.55
C ILE A 4 23.75 3.19 -22.02
N ASP A 5 22.94 3.17 -20.95
CA ASP A 5 22.48 4.37 -20.23
C ASP A 5 23.69 5.06 -19.58
N ARG A 6 24.21 6.08 -20.28
CA ARG A 6 25.40 6.85 -19.90
C ARG A 6 25.22 7.64 -18.60
N ASP A 7 23.98 7.83 -18.14
CA ASP A 7 23.70 8.56 -16.91
C ASP A 7 23.76 7.63 -15.69
N ALA A 8 23.34 6.38 -15.86
CA ALA A 8 23.53 5.34 -14.86
C ALA A 8 25.03 5.05 -14.62
N GLU A 9 25.84 5.05 -15.68
CA GLU A 9 27.29 4.83 -15.60
C GLU A 9 28.00 5.99 -14.89
N ARG A 10 27.69 7.24 -15.24
CA ARG A 10 28.21 8.44 -14.54
C ARG A 10 27.84 8.46 -13.06
N LYS A 11 26.64 8.01 -12.69
CA LYS A 11 26.23 7.87 -11.27
C LYS A 11 27.07 6.86 -10.52
N LYS A 12 27.36 5.70 -11.13
CA LYS A 12 28.22 4.66 -10.54
C LYS A 12 29.66 5.14 -10.38
N GLU A 13 30.22 5.81 -11.38
CA GLU A 13 31.57 6.39 -11.30
C GLU A 13 31.69 7.43 -10.18
N MET A 14 30.69 8.31 -10.05
CA MET A 14 30.66 9.32 -8.97
C MET A 14 30.54 8.68 -7.59
N SER A 15 29.79 7.57 -7.46
CA SER A 15 29.70 6.80 -6.22
C SER A 15 31.04 6.17 -5.85
N ASN A 16 31.67 5.48 -6.80
CA ASN A 16 32.97 4.84 -6.61
C ASN A 16 34.07 5.86 -6.27
N LYS A 17 34.04 7.03 -6.90
CA LYS A 17 35.01 8.12 -6.62
C LYS A 17 34.84 8.67 -5.20
N LYS A 18 33.61 8.88 -4.74
CA LYS A 18 33.33 9.30 -3.36
C LYS A 18 33.83 8.28 -2.34
N GLU A 19 33.63 7.00 -2.62
CA GLU A 19 34.05 5.92 -1.72
C GLU A 19 35.59 5.80 -1.65
N GLN A 20 36.28 5.94 -2.79
CA GLN A 20 37.74 6.02 -2.83
C GLN A 20 38.28 7.24 -2.08
N ASP A 21 37.64 8.40 -2.19
CA ASP A 21 38.04 9.62 -1.48
C ASP A 21 37.84 9.48 0.03
N ILE A 22 36.76 8.83 0.47
CA ILE A 22 36.52 8.49 1.89
C ILE A 22 37.60 7.54 2.40
N LYS A 23 37.93 6.50 1.64
CA LYS A 23 38.97 5.53 2.00
C LYS A 23 40.35 6.18 2.13
N LYS A 24 40.73 7.04 1.17
CA LYS A 24 42.00 7.81 1.23
C LYS A 24 42.05 8.75 2.43
N ARG A 25 40.93 9.38 2.81
CA ARG A 25 40.86 10.23 4.02
C ARG A 25 41.03 9.42 5.29
N LYS A 26 40.44 8.23 5.37
CA LYS A 26 40.59 7.32 6.50
C LYS A 26 42.04 6.84 6.63
N GLU A 27 42.65 6.39 5.54
CA GLU A 27 44.06 5.97 5.53
C GLU A 27 45.02 7.10 5.91
N ARG A 28 44.74 8.35 5.50
CA ARG A 28 45.52 9.52 5.92
C ARG A 28 45.37 9.79 7.42
N SER A 29 44.15 9.71 7.95
CA SER A 29 43.89 9.85 9.39
C SER A 29 44.62 8.75 10.18
N ASP A 30 44.58 7.51 9.70
CA ASP A 30 45.22 6.37 10.37
C ASP A 30 46.75 6.51 10.36
N ARG A 31 47.34 7.01 9.26
CA ARG A 31 48.79 7.34 9.21
C ARG A 31 49.17 8.51 10.13
N GLU A 32 48.35 9.55 10.20
CA GLU A 32 48.58 10.68 11.10
C GLU A 32 48.52 10.25 12.58
N VAL A 33 47.61 9.33 12.93
CA VAL A 33 47.55 8.74 14.28
C VAL A 33 48.75 7.84 14.56
N ALA A 34 49.16 7.00 13.61
CA ALA A 34 50.33 6.14 13.77
C ALA A 34 51.64 6.94 13.97
N ALA A 35 51.81 8.03 13.22
CA ALA A 35 52.98 8.92 13.36
C ALA A 35 52.99 9.69 14.69
N LEU A 36 51.82 9.95 15.29
CA LEU A 36 51.72 10.56 16.63
C LEU A 36 52.08 9.56 17.73
N LEU A 37 51.64 8.30 17.59
CA LEU A 37 52.02 7.22 18.51
C LEU A 37 53.53 6.93 18.48
N GLU A 38 54.15 6.99 17.30
CA GLU A 38 55.60 6.81 17.15
C GLU A 38 56.40 7.95 17.80
N LYS A 39 55.86 9.18 17.80
CA LYS A 39 56.45 10.31 18.54
C LYS A 39 56.26 10.20 20.05
N GLU A 40 55.10 9.74 20.52
CA GLU A 40 54.85 9.50 21.95
C GLU A 40 55.77 8.41 22.53
N THR A 41 56.20 7.43 21.73
CA THR A 41 57.15 6.40 22.19
C THR A 41 58.59 6.89 22.35
N CYS A 42 58.96 8.05 21.79
CA CYS A 42 60.30 8.62 21.94
C CYS A 42 60.44 9.66 23.06
N GLU A 43 59.34 10.23 23.57
CA GLU A 43 59.38 11.34 24.55
C GLU A 43 59.16 10.91 26.01
N LEU A 44 59.09 9.61 26.32
CA LEU A 44 59.07 9.12 27.70
C LEU A 44 60.47 9.14 28.33
N SER A 45 60.99 10.34 28.58
CA SER A 45 61.99 10.63 29.60
C SER A 45 61.92 12.10 30.05
N CYS A 46 61.65 12.27 31.36
CA CYS A 46 61.86 13.45 32.21
C CYS A 46 60.63 14.30 32.62
N GLU A 47 60.67 14.71 33.88
CA GLU A 47 59.60 15.17 34.76
C GLU A 47 59.45 16.72 34.84
N SER A 48 58.34 17.15 35.48
CA SER A 48 58.20 18.31 36.40
C SER A 48 57.60 19.65 35.91
N SER A 49 56.44 19.96 36.52
CA SER A 49 55.97 21.21 37.18
C SER A 49 55.85 22.59 36.47
N THR A 50 54.70 23.22 36.74
CA THR A 50 54.14 24.58 36.44
C THR A 50 54.95 25.80 36.97
N PRO A 51 54.61 27.13 36.80
CA PRO A 51 53.42 27.80 36.21
C PRO A 51 53.65 29.13 35.38
N GLU A 52 52.54 29.66 34.83
CA GLU A 52 52.15 31.10 34.70
C GLU A 52 52.54 32.03 33.50
N GLN A 53 51.51 32.81 33.11
CA GLN A 53 51.45 34.14 32.45
C GLN A 53 51.33 34.30 30.93
N SER A 54 50.74 35.45 30.58
CA SER A 54 49.88 35.83 29.46
C SER A 54 50.60 36.30 28.20
N ASP A 55 49.94 36.21 27.03
CA ASP A 55 49.51 37.36 26.21
C ASP A 55 49.00 36.90 24.84
N GLU A 56 47.97 37.60 24.34
CA GLU A 56 47.31 37.37 23.06
C GLU A 56 48.14 37.88 21.87
N GLU A 57 48.32 37.08 20.82
CA GLU A 57 48.11 37.54 19.43
C GLU A 57 47.99 36.36 18.43
N TYR A 58 46.94 36.44 17.61
CA TYR A 58 46.57 35.70 16.38
C TYR A 58 47.31 34.41 15.99
N ASN A 59 46.58 33.28 16.00
CA ASN A 59 46.91 32.14 15.11
C ASN A 59 45.67 31.34 14.66
N HIS A 60 45.68 30.98 13.37
CA HIS A 60 44.68 30.26 12.58
C HIS A 60 44.03 29.06 13.33
N VAL A 61 42.71 29.08 13.53
CA VAL A 61 41.97 27.94 14.11
C VAL A 61 41.65 26.93 13.01
N GLY A 62 42.54 25.96 12.82
CA GLY A 62 42.22 24.69 12.17
C GLY A 62 41.16 23.88 12.94
N PRO A 63 40.61 22.79 12.37
CA PRO A 63 39.52 22.04 13.00
C PRO A 63 39.97 21.50 14.36
N ARG A 64 39.27 21.92 15.41
CA ARG A 64 39.50 21.49 16.80
C ARG A 64 39.52 19.96 16.89
N LYS A 65 40.63 19.38 17.34
CA LYS A 65 40.68 17.99 17.82
C LYS A 65 39.63 17.87 18.93
N LYS A 66 38.64 16.98 18.76
CA LYS A 66 37.82 16.55 19.89
C LYS A 66 38.75 15.86 20.86
N LYS A 67 38.92 16.41 22.07
CA LYS A 67 39.33 15.59 23.21
C LYS A 67 38.29 14.49 23.30
N VAL A 68 38.66 13.26 22.93
CA VAL A 68 37.88 12.07 23.27
C VAL A 68 38.09 11.89 24.76
N CYS A 69 37.35 12.64 25.56
CA CYS A 69 37.07 12.25 26.93
C CYS A 69 36.09 11.08 26.80
N GLN A 70 36.58 9.86 26.97
CA GLN A 70 35.75 8.72 27.31
C GLN A 70 35.19 8.95 28.71
N LEU A 71 34.24 9.87 28.84
CA LEU A 71 33.25 9.77 29.90
C LEU A 71 32.26 8.74 29.39
N GLU A 72 32.36 7.51 29.89
CA GLU A 72 31.21 6.61 29.89
C GLU A 72 30.10 7.32 30.67
N SER A 73 29.27 8.05 29.93
CA SER A 73 28.10 8.72 30.47
C SER A 73 27.14 7.62 30.90
N GLN A 74 27.15 7.32 32.20
CA GLN A 74 26.16 6.48 32.87
C GLN A 74 24.77 7.16 32.91
N SER A 75 24.40 7.93 31.88
CA SER A 75 23.04 8.44 31.75
C SER A 75 22.15 7.33 31.19
N PRO A 76 21.00 7.03 31.81
CA PRO A 76 20.08 6.02 31.28
C PRO A 76 19.63 6.39 29.86
N ASN A 77 19.67 5.41 28.95
CA ASN A 77 19.20 5.60 27.57
C ASN A 77 17.68 5.81 27.58
N LEU A 78 17.26 7.07 27.51
CA LEU A 78 15.85 7.48 27.50
C LEU A 78 15.09 6.92 26.28
N ILE A 79 15.78 6.74 25.15
CA ILE A 79 15.18 6.27 23.91
C ILE A 79 15.31 4.74 23.85
N THR A 80 14.43 4.08 24.60
CA THR A 80 14.28 2.62 24.53
C THR A 80 13.61 2.20 23.22
N LYS A 81 13.65 0.90 22.91
CA LYS A 81 12.94 0.33 21.73
C LYS A 81 11.44 0.67 21.77
N ASP A 82 10.82 0.63 22.94
CA ASP A 82 9.40 0.95 23.10
C ASP A 82 9.09 2.41 22.78
N VAL A 83 9.94 3.34 23.25
CA VAL A 83 9.82 4.77 22.95
C VAL A 83 10.02 5.01 21.45
N ALA A 84 11.02 4.37 20.83
CA ALA A 84 11.24 4.47 19.39
C ALA A 84 10.06 3.93 18.57
N ALA A 85 9.51 2.77 18.96
CA ALA A 85 8.34 2.16 18.32
C ALA A 85 7.08 3.02 18.46
N ALA A 86 6.85 3.63 19.63
CA ALA A 86 5.72 4.54 19.86
C ALA A 86 5.80 5.80 18.98
N LEU A 87 6.99 6.39 18.86
CA LEU A 87 7.23 7.55 18.00
C LEU A 87 7.06 7.22 16.51
N ASP A 88 7.44 6.01 16.09
CA ASP A 88 7.25 5.53 14.71
C ASP A 88 5.77 5.29 14.39
N ARG A 89 5.01 4.64 15.28
CA ARG A 89 3.56 4.43 15.12
C ARG A 89 2.77 5.73 15.04
N THR A 90 3.16 6.72 15.85
CA THR A 90 2.53 8.04 15.88
C THR A 90 3.05 8.99 14.79
N LYS A 91 4.01 8.54 13.97
CA LYS A 91 4.62 9.30 12.86
C LYS A 91 5.22 10.64 13.30
N VAL A 92 5.69 10.73 14.54
CA VAL A 92 6.29 11.95 15.10
C VAL A 92 7.67 12.20 14.50
N SER A 93 7.95 13.43 14.10
CA SER A 93 9.28 13.82 13.60
C SER A 93 10.31 13.88 14.74
N ASP A 94 11.60 13.70 14.42
CA ASP A 94 12.66 13.78 15.43
C ASP A 94 12.69 15.13 16.17
N ARG A 95 12.19 16.21 15.55
CA ARG A 95 12.11 17.53 16.18
C ARG A 95 10.96 17.59 17.17
N GLU A 96 9.77 17.16 16.76
CA GLU A 96 8.59 17.10 17.63
C GLU A 96 8.81 16.16 18.81
N ALA A 97 9.50 15.04 18.58
CA ALA A 97 9.88 14.09 19.63
C ALA A 97 10.72 14.75 20.73
N VAL A 98 11.65 15.66 20.38
CA VAL A 98 12.44 16.40 21.38
C VAL A 98 11.52 17.23 22.27
N TYR A 99 10.58 17.98 21.69
CA TYR A 99 9.65 18.82 22.46
C TYR A 99 8.75 17.99 23.38
N LEU A 100 8.18 16.90 22.86
CA LEU A 100 7.32 16.00 23.64
C LEU A 100 8.07 15.38 24.82
N LEU A 101 9.25 14.81 24.56
CA LEU A 101 10.05 14.16 25.60
C LEU A 101 10.58 15.17 26.62
N ALA A 102 11.00 16.36 26.20
CA ALA A 102 11.44 17.42 27.11
C ALA A 102 10.30 17.91 28.00
N SER A 103 9.09 18.12 27.44
CA SER A 103 7.91 18.51 28.22
C SER A 103 7.50 17.46 29.24
N ALA A 104 7.52 16.18 28.84
CA ALA A 104 7.17 15.07 29.71
C ALA A 104 8.19 14.90 30.84
N ALA A 105 9.49 15.00 30.52
CA ALA A 105 10.55 14.98 31.51
C ALA A 105 10.42 16.10 32.54
N HIS A 106 10.14 17.33 32.08
CA HIS A 106 9.94 18.47 32.96
C HIS A 106 8.73 18.28 33.89
N ALA A 107 7.61 17.76 33.37
CA ALA A 107 6.42 17.47 34.16
C ALA A 107 6.65 16.40 35.24
N LEU A 108 7.55 15.45 34.98
CA LEU A 108 7.96 14.42 35.93
C LEU A 108 9.06 14.88 36.91
N GLY A 109 9.48 16.16 36.84
CA GLY A 109 10.49 16.73 37.72
C GLY A 109 11.94 16.37 37.35
N HIS A 110 12.19 15.88 36.14
CA HIS A 110 13.54 15.63 35.65
C HIS A 110 14.15 16.90 35.05
N ASP A 111 15.44 17.11 35.30
CA ASP A 111 16.21 18.20 34.68
C ASP A 111 16.48 17.90 33.20
N VAL A 112 15.90 18.72 32.31
CA VAL A 112 15.99 18.58 30.85
C VAL A 112 17.45 18.69 30.36
N GLN A 113 18.29 19.45 31.05
CA GLN A 113 19.69 19.64 30.64
C GLN A 113 20.56 18.40 30.87
N GLN A 114 20.13 17.50 31.77
CA GLN A 114 20.86 16.27 32.10
C GLN A 114 20.39 15.07 31.28
N LEU A 115 19.33 15.23 30.48
CA LEU A 115 18.76 14.15 29.70
C LEU A 115 19.36 14.09 28.28
N PRO A 116 19.59 12.88 27.72
CA PRO A 116 20.13 12.71 26.38
C PRO A 116 19.08 12.95 25.26
N VAL A 117 18.25 13.99 25.37
CA VAL A 117 17.15 14.34 24.43
C VAL A 117 17.64 15.18 23.25
N SER A 118 18.74 14.76 22.61
CA SER A 118 19.18 15.43 21.39
C SER A 118 18.47 14.86 20.17
N ARG A 119 18.09 15.72 19.22
CA ARG A 119 17.50 15.28 17.93
C ARG A 119 18.35 14.20 17.24
N SER A 120 19.67 14.35 17.27
CA SER A 120 20.61 13.39 16.68
C SER A 120 20.65 12.05 17.43
N SER A 121 20.49 12.05 18.76
CA SER A 121 20.38 10.83 19.55
C SER A 121 19.09 10.08 19.24
N ILE A 122 17.96 10.77 19.22
CA ILE A 122 16.64 10.20 18.86
C ILE A 122 16.70 9.58 17.46
N ARG A 123 17.23 10.33 16.49
CA ARG A 123 17.37 9.83 15.11
C ARG A 123 18.21 8.54 15.05
N ARG A 124 19.36 8.50 15.72
CA ARG A 124 20.23 7.32 15.73
C ARG A 124 19.55 6.13 16.39
N ALA A 125 18.93 6.33 17.54
CA ALA A 125 18.19 5.27 18.23
C ALA A 125 17.03 4.73 17.39
N ARG A 126 16.30 5.58 16.65
CA ARG A 126 15.27 5.15 15.70
C ARG A 126 15.84 4.37 14.52
N ILE A 127 16.97 4.79 13.96
CA ILE A 127 17.64 4.07 12.87
C ILE A 127 18.08 2.69 13.35
N GLU A 128 18.76 2.61 14.49
CA GLU A 128 19.21 1.36 15.10
C GLU A 128 18.02 0.44 15.41
N HIS A 129 16.92 0.98 15.95
CA HIS A 129 15.72 0.21 16.19
C HIS A 129 15.14 -0.36 14.87
N ARG A 130 15.01 0.46 13.83
CA ARG A 130 14.52 0.02 12.52
C ARG A 130 15.41 -1.03 11.87
N GLU A 131 16.73 -0.89 11.99
CA GLU A 131 17.70 -1.91 11.55
C GLU A 131 17.55 -3.20 12.35
N SER A 132 17.39 -3.10 13.67
CA SER A 132 17.18 -4.27 14.54
C SER A 132 15.87 -5.00 14.23
N GLU A 133 14.80 -4.27 13.97
CA GLU A 133 13.49 -4.80 13.56
C GLU A 133 13.59 -5.44 12.18
N ALA A 134 14.22 -4.77 11.20
CA ALA A 134 14.42 -5.33 9.87
C ALA A 134 15.21 -6.63 9.90
N ASN A 135 16.29 -6.69 10.70
CA ASN A 135 17.07 -7.90 10.90
C ASN A 135 16.25 -8.98 11.61
N SER A 136 15.44 -8.62 12.62
CA SER A 136 14.52 -9.55 13.30
C SER A 136 13.53 -10.16 12.31
N ILE A 137 12.92 -9.34 11.45
CA ILE A 137 11.99 -9.78 10.40
C ILE A 137 12.71 -10.68 9.38
N GLN A 138 13.91 -10.30 8.93
CA GLN A 138 14.70 -11.11 7.98
C GLN A 138 15.07 -12.48 8.58
N ASN A 139 15.45 -12.51 9.86
CA ASN A 139 15.79 -13.76 10.53
C ASN A 139 14.57 -14.63 10.83
N ALA A 140 13.42 -14.01 11.13
CA ALA A 140 12.14 -14.70 11.32
C ALA A 140 11.55 -15.20 9.99
N PHE A 141 11.93 -14.59 8.86
CA PHE A 141 11.44 -14.97 7.54
C PHE A 141 12.06 -16.28 7.07
N SER A 142 11.22 -17.30 6.93
CA SER A 142 11.60 -18.58 6.34
C SER A 142 11.15 -18.64 4.87
N PRO A 143 12.07 -18.56 3.88
CA PRO A 143 11.70 -18.54 2.46
C PRO A 143 11.05 -19.86 1.98
N ASN A 144 11.31 -20.97 2.69
CA ASN A 144 10.72 -22.28 2.44
C ASN A 144 9.66 -22.67 3.48
N GLY A 145 9.21 -21.73 4.33
CA GLY A 145 8.07 -21.97 5.19
C GLY A 145 6.83 -22.22 4.33
N GLN A 146 5.98 -23.17 4.75
CA GLN A 146 4.70 -23.39 4.06
C GLN A 146 3.85 -22.12 4.22
N LEU A 147 3.85 -21.25 3.20
CA LEU A 147 3.14 -19.96 3.20
C LEU A 147 1.62 -20.14 3.29
N LEU A 148 1.14 -21.27 2.77
CA LEU A 148 -0.26 -21.69 2.77
C LEU A 148 -0.32 -23.15 3.20
N LYS A 149 -1.33 -23.51 4.00
CA LYS A 149 -1.66 -24.91 4.26
C LYS A 149 -2.18 -25.54 2.98
N ALA A 150 -1.98 -26.85 2.79
CA ALA A 150 -2.49 -27.57 1.62
C ALA A 150 -4.01 -27.42 1.42
N SER A 151 -4.78 -27.24 2.49
CA SER A 151 -6.22 -26.94 2.43
C SER A 151 -6.52 -25.56 1.85
N GLU A 152 -5.71 -24.57 2.19
CA GLU A 152 -5.83 -23.18 1.73
C GLU A 152 -5.44 -23.08 0.25
N GLU A 153 -4.36 -23.77 -0.14
CA GLU A 153 -3.97 -23.90 -1.55
C GLU A 153 -5.07 -24.52 -2.41
N LYS A 154 -5.70 -25.61 -1.92
CA LYS A 154 -6.82 -26.24 -2.60
C LYS A 154 -8.05 -25.32 -2.70
N ALA A 155 -8.32 -24.52 -1.67
CA ALA A 155 -9.39 -23.53 -1.69
C ALA A 155 -9.12 -22.45 -2.74
N LEU A 156 -7.91 -21.88 -2.77
CA LEU A 156 -7.51 -20.90 -3.77
C LEU A 156 -7.57 -21.48 -5.18
N MET A 157 -7.12 -22.72 -5.39
CA MET A 157 -7.22 -23.37 -6.69
C MET A 157 -8.69 -23.49 -7.14
N THR A 158 -9.57 -23.90 -6.23
CA THR A 158 -11.01 -24.03 -6.51
C THR A 158 -11.65 -22.68 -6.85
N PHE A 159 -11.28 -21.62 -6.15
CA PHE A 159 -11.72 -20.26 -6.44
C PHE A 159 -11.23 -19.77 -7.80
N ASN A 160 -9.95 -19.94 -8.10
CA ASN A 160 -9.38 -19.51 -9.38
C ASN A 160 -10.00 -20.25 -10.56
N LEU A 161 -10.29 -21.54 -10.42
CA LEU A 161 -11.03 -22.30 -11.43
C LEU A 161 -12.41 -21.70 -11.68
N PHE A 162 -13.15 -21.35 -10.63
CA PHE A 162 -14.45 -20.67 -10.79
C PHE A 162 -14.32 -19.30 -11.46
N VAL A 163 -13.30 -18.53 -11.10
CA VAL A 163 -13.07 -17.22 -11.74
C VAL A 163 -12.89 -17.41 -13.23
N VAL A 164 -12.04 -18.34 -13.64
CA VAL A 164 -11.74 -18.59 -15.06
C VAL A 164 -12.92 -19.23 -15.80
N GLU A 165 -13.60 -20.21 -15.21
CA GLU A 165 -14.69 -20.96 -15.87
C GLU A 165 -16.00 -20.17 -15.95
N VAL A 166 -16.26 -19.26 -15.02
CA VAL A 166 -17.59 -18.64 -14.85
C VAL A 166 -17.49 -17.12 -14.81
N TYR A 167 -16.60 -16.56 -13.99
CA TYR A 167 -16.67 -15.13 -13.65
C TYR A 167 -15.96 -14.21 -14.66
N VAL A 168 -14.94 -14.69 -15.37
CA VAL A 168 -14.15 -13.90 -16.32
C VAL A 168 -15.01 -13.27 -17.41
N GLU A 169 -15.98 -14.02 -17.96
CA GLU A 169 -16.88 -13.50 -18.99
C GLU A 169 -17.71 -12.33 -18.45
N ALA A 170 -18.34 -12.50 -17.28
CA ALA A 170 -19.11 -11.45 -16.64
C ALA A 170 -18.24 -10.23 -16.29
N TRP A 171 -16.99 -10.45 -15.84
CA TRP A 171 -16.04 -9.38 -15.51
C TRP A 171 -15.72 -8.47 -16.69
N PHE A 172 -15.45 -9.04 -17.87
CA PHE A 172 -15.12 -8.25 -19.06
C PHE A 172 -16.32 -7.47 -19.61
N GLN A 173 -17.53 -7.97 -19.38
CA GLN A 173 -18.76 -7.33 -19.89
C GLN A 173 -19.39 -6.37 -18.89
N ALA A 174 -19.03 -6.43 -17.61
CA ALA A 174 -19.59 -5.59 -16.56
C ALA A 174 -19.38 -4.05 -16.71
N PRO A 175 -18.35 -3.53 -17.43
CA PRO A 175 -18.26 -2.10 -17.72
C PRO A 175 -19.37 -1.55 -18.62
N PHE A 176 -20.09 -2.41 -19.34
CA PHE A 176 -21.14 -2.04 -20.28
C PHE A 176 -22.52 -2.13 -19.60
N SER A 177 -23.12 -0.96 -19.35
CA SER A 177 -24.44 -0.82 -18.71
C SER A 177 -25.57 -1.57 -19.44
N VAL A 178 -25.50 -1.66 -20.77
CA VAL A 178 -26.48 -2.34 -21.63
C VAL A 178 -26.54 -3.83 -21.31
N TYR A 179 -25.38 -4.47 -21.14
CA TYR A 179 -25.27 -5.91 -20.96
C TYR A 179 -25.36 -6.32 -19.48
N ALA A 180 -25.13 -5.39 -18.56
CA ALA A 180 -25.05 -5.68 -17.13
C ALA A 180 -26.28 -6.45 -16.60
N PRO A 181 -27.54 -6.01 -16.78
CA PRO A 181 -28.68 -6.73 -16.19
C PRO A 181 -28.83 -8.17 -16.72
N ALA A 182 -28.65 -8.38 -18.03
CA ALA A 182 -28.77 -9.70 -18.64
C ALA A 182 -27.60 -10.62 -18.24
N ASN A 183 -26.39 -10.09 -18.16
CA ASN A 183 -25.21 -10.82 -17.72
C ASN A 183 -25.34 -11.29 -16.27
N ASP A 184 -25.86 -10.43 -15.42
CA ASP A 184 -26.01 -10.71 -14.00
C ASP A 184 -27.08 -11.78 -13.74
N LEU A 185 -28.18 -11.78 -14.51
CA LEU A 185 -29.16 -12.88 -14.51
C LEU A 185 -28.58 -14.19 -15.05
N HIS A 186 -27.82 -14.12 -16.14
CA HIS A 186 -27.14 -15.30 -16.71
C HIS A 186 -26.15 -15.92 -15.70
N LEU A 187 -25.36 -15.08 -15.04
CA LEU A 187 -24.38 -15.46 -14.04
C LEU A 187 -25.04 -16.15 -12.84
N LEU A 188 -26.19 -15.64 -12.36
CA LEU A 188 -26.99 -16.29 -11.32
C LEU A 188 -27.44 -17.69 -11.76
N GLY A 189 -27.88 -17.85 -13.01
CA GLY A 189 -28.23 -19.15 -13.59
C GLY A 189 -27.04 -20.11 -13.61
N GLN A 190 -25.88 -19.65 -14.08
CA GLN A 190 -24.65 -20.45 -14.10
C GLN A 190 -24.23 -20.92 -12.71
N TRP A 191 -24.35 -20.07 -11.68
CA TRP A 191 -24.03 -20.44 -10.29
C TRP A 191 -24.90 -21.56 -9.74
N THR A 192 -26.18 -21.57 -10.07
CA THR A 192 -27.08 -22.68 -9.64
C THR A 192 -26.68 -24.03 -10.23
N SER A 193 -25.99 -24.03 -11.38
CA SER A 193 -25.54 -25.24 -12.08
C SER A 193 -24.10 -25.65 -11.78
N TYR A 194 -23.33 -24.80 -11.09
CA TYR A 194 -21.90 -25.02 -10.88
C TYR A 194 -21.63 -26.08 -9.79
N LYS A 195 -20.56 -26.88 -9.99
CA LYS A 195 -20.28 -28.11 -9.23
C LYS A 195 -20.06 -27.89 -7.72
N ASN A 196 -19.65 -26.69 -7.29
CA ASN A 196 -19.30 -26.40 -5.89
C ASN A 196 -20.38 -25.52 -5.21
N PRO A 197 -21.30 -26.10 -4.42
CA PRO A 197 -22.42 -25.35 -3.84
C PRO A 197 -21.98 -24.35 -2.77
N THR A 198 -20.91 -24.66 -2.02
CA THR A 198 -20.37 -23.77 -0.98
C THR A 198 -19.83 -22.49 -1.58
N LEU A 199 -19.08 -22.61 -2.68
CA LEU A 199 -18.58 -21.46 -3.43
C LEU A 199 -19.75 -20.66 -4.02
N CYS A 200 -20.73 -21.32 -4.64
CA CYS A 200 -21.92 -20.64 -5.18
C CYS A 200 -22.73 -19.89 -4.11
N GLN A 201 -22.84 -20.45 -2.91
CA GLN A 201 -23.50 -19.78 -1.80
C GLN A 201 -22.72 -18.53 -1.36
N ALA A 202 -21.40 -18.63 -1.24
CA ALA A 202 -20.52 -17.51 -0.91
C ALA A 202 -20.65 -16.36 -1.93
N THR A 203 -20.53 -16.72 -3.21
CA THR A 203 -20.57 -15.77 -4.32
C THR A 203 -21.95 -15.14 -4.44
N SER A 204 -23.02 -15.90 -4.25
CA SER A 204 -24.39 -15.39 -4.22
C SER A 204 -24.63 -14.39 -3.10
N VAL A 205 -24.08 -14.61 -1.90
CA VAL A 205 -24.20 -13.67 -0.77
C VAL A 205 -23.46 -12.37 -1.07
N ALA A 206 -22.24 -12.45 -1.63
CA ALA A 206 -21.51 -11.27 -2.07
C ALA A 206 -22.31 -10.51 -3.15
N PHE A 207 -22.81 -11.23 -4.14
CA PHE A 207 -23.49 -10.66 -5.30
C PHE A 207 -24.82 -9.99 -4.98
N ARG A 208 -25.60 -10.52 -4.04
CA ARG A 208 -26.86 -9.91 -3.58
C ARG A 208 -26.72 -8.45 -3.14
N ARG A 209 -25.52 -8.04 -2.74
CA ARG A 209 -25.22 -6.65 -2.34
C ARG A 209 -24.95 -5.72 -3.52
N HIS A 210 -24.76 -6.27 -4.72
CA HIS A 210 -24.42 -5.56 -5.97
C HIS A 210 -25.55 -5.61 -7.02
N VAL A 211 -26.80 -5.79 -6.57
CA VAL A 211 -28.00 -5.93 -7.42
C VAL A 211 -28.67 -4.56 -7.69
N TRP A 212 -27.96 -3.45 -7.46
CA TRP A 212 -28.56 -2.11 -7.44
C TRP A 212 -29.06 -1.61 -8.81
N TYR A 213 -28.57 -2.17 -9.92
CA TYR A 213 -29.10 -1.93 -11.28
C TYR A 213 -30.24 -2.89 -11.68
N LEU A 214 -30.57 -3.90 -10.86
CA LEU A 214 -31.80 -4.70 -10.97
C LEU A 214 -32.94 -4.00 -10.21
N SER A 215 -33.06 -2.70 -10.41
CA SER A 215 -34.20 -1.88 -9.98
C SER A 215 -35.17 -1.69 -11.15
N GLU A 216 -36.42 -1.36 -10.85
CA GLU A 216 -37.48 -1.11 -11.86
C GLU A 216 -37.05 -0.08 -12.92
N LEU A 217 -36.17 0.87 -12.57
CA LEU A 217 -35.67 1.90 -13.48
C LEU A 217 -34.46 1.45 -14.31
N LEU A 218 -33.53 0.68 -13.73
CA LEU A 218 -32.25 0.34 -14.35
C LEU A 218 -32.31 -0.98 -15.13
N VAL A 219 -33.28 -1.86 -14.83
CA VAL A 219 -33.56 -3.06 -15.64
C VAL A 219 -33.90 -2.69 -17.09
N CYS A 220 -34.42 -1.49 -17.32
CA CYS A 220 -34.72 -0.96 -18.65
C CYS A 220 -33.48 -0.87 -19.56
N PHE A 221 -32.26 -0.88 -19.01
CA PHE A 221 -31.04 -0.96 -19.84
C PHE A 221 -30.94 -2.27 -20.62
N ALA A 222 -31.53 -3.35 -20.12
CA ALA A 222 -31.60 -4.64 -20.83
C ALA A 222 -32.40 -4.54 -22.14
N LEU A 223 -33.30 -3.56 -22.29
CA LEU A 223 -34.06 -3.35 -23.53
C LEU A 223 -33.17 -2.95 -24.71
N PHE A 224 -31.96 -2.45 -24.44
CA PHE A 224 -30.95 -2.12 -25.45
C PHE A 224 -30.01 -3.29 -25.77
N ASP A 225 -30.11 -4.41 -25.05
CA ASP A 225 -29.30 -5.61 -25.29
C ASP A 225 -29.91 -6.44 -26.42
N GLU A 226 -29.13 -6.71 -27.48
CA GLU A 226 -29.55 -7.51 -28.64
C GLU A 226 -29.94 -8.94 -28.29
N ARG A 227 -29.45 -9.48 -27.16
CA ARG A 227 -29.75 -10.84 -26.69
C ARG A 227 -31.16 -10.98 -26.12
N VAL A 228 -31.78 -9.88 -25.70
CA VAL A 228 -33.17 -9.88 -25.21
C VAL A 228 -34.12 -9.96 -26.40
N GLY A 229 -34.96 -11.01 -26.44
CA GLY A 229 -35.89 -11.28 -27.53
C GLY A 229 -36.99 -10.23 -27.68
N LEU A 230 -37.61 -10.16 -28.86
CA LEU A 230 -38.65 -9.17 -29.16
C LEU A 230 -39.87 -9.30 -28.23
N GLU A 231 -40.30 -10.53 -27.93
CA GLU A 231 -41.42 -10.77 -27.00
C GLU A 231 -41.16 -10.24 -25.59
N GLU A 232 -39.93 -10.40 -25.10
CA GLU A 232 -39.51 -9.95 -23.78
C GLU A 232 -39.41 -8.41 -23.72
N ARG A 233 -38.89 -7.78 -24.78
CA ARG A 233 -38.90 -6.32 -24.92
C ARG A 233 -40.30 -5.74 -25.02
N GLU A 234 -41.23 -6.43 -25.69
CA GLU A 234 -42.63 -6.01 -25.79
C GLU A 234 -43.33 -6.06 -24.44
N ARG A 235 -43.08 -7.11 -23.66
CA ARG A 235 -43.61 -7.26 -22.30
C ARG A 235 -43.07 -6.20 -21.35
N ASP A 236 -41.74 -6.11 -21.26
CA ASP A 236 -41.07 -5.30 -20.24
C ASP A 236 -41.07 -3.80 -20.62
N GLY A 237 -41.00 -3.49 -21.92
CA GLY A 237 -41.12 -2.13 -22.46
C GLY A 237 -42.52 -1.54 -22.32
N ALA A 238 -43.57 -2.36 -22.34
CA ALA A 238 -44.94 -1.93 -22.11
C ALA A 238 -45.21 -1.54 -20.65
N GLU A 239 -44.54 -2.20 -19.70
CA GLU A 239 -44.75 -2.00 -18.26
C GLU A 239 -43.83 -0.90 -17.70
N HIS A 240 -42.53 -0.91 -18.04
CA HIS A 240 -41.52 -0.04 -17.42
C HIS A 240 -40.87 0.96 -18.40
N GLY A 241 -40.75 0.59 -19.68
CA GLY A 241 -40.12 1.44 -20.71
C GLY A 241 -40.84 2.77 -20.98
N THR A 242 -42.14 2.85 -20.64
CA THR A 242 -42.96 4.07 -20.78
C THR A 242 -42.49 5.23 -19.90
N GLN A 243 -41.83 4.94 -18.78
CA GLN A 243 -41.36 5.94 -17.82
C GLN A 243 -39.94 6.45 -18.15
N PHE A 244 -39.07 5.60 -18.73
CA PHE A 244 -37.67 5.93 -19.00
C PHE A 244 -37.46 6.69 -20.31
N LEU A 245 -38.27 6.42 -21.34
CA LEU A 245 -38.13 7.04 -22.67
C LEU A 245 -39.03 8.28 -22.88
N GLU A 246 -39.69 8.78 -21.83
CA GLU A 246 -40.78 9.78 -21.95
C GLU A 246 -41.75 9.45 -23.11
N LEU A 247 -42.02 8.16 -23.36
CA LEU A 247 -42.92 7.69 -24.42
C LEU A 247 -44.40 7.88 -24.08
N ARG A 248 -44.73 8.97 -23.37
CA ARG A 248 -46.11 9.30 -23.00
C ARG A 248 -46.78 10.04 -24.16
N HIS A 249 -47.09 9.33 -25.25
CA HIS A 249 -48.10 9.80 -26.19
C HIS A 249 -49.50 9.46 -25.62
N PRO A 250 -50.50 10.37 -25.63
CA PRO A 250 -51.70 10.24 -24.79
C PRO A 250 -52.72 9.15 -25.18
N LYS A 251 -52.38 8.21 -26.06
CA LYS A 251 -53.32 7.20 -26.54
C LYS A 251 -52.57 5.92 -26.84
N HIS A 252 -52.82 4.90 -26.01
CA HIS A 252 -52.56 3.47 -26.17
C HIS A 252 -52.23 2.98 -27.59
N LYS A 253 -51.05 3.34 -28.11
CA LYS A 253 -50.43 2.68 -29.25
C LYS A 253 -49.30 1.86 -28.66
N ARG A 254 -49.46 0.53 -28.64
CA ARG A 254 -48.32 -0.38 -28.51
C ARG A 254 -47.30 0.06 -29.56
N TYR A 255 -46.13 0.50 -29.14
CA TYR A 255 -45.04 0.78 -30.07
C TYR A 255 -44.58 -0.56 -30.64
N ASN A 256 -44.51 -0.68 -31.97
CA ASN A 256 -43.95 -1.88 -32.58
C ASN A 256 -42.44 -1.93 -32.27
N VAL A 257 -42.02 -2.92 -31.50
CA VAL A 257 -40.62 -3.11 -31.06
C VAL A 257 -39.69 -3.35 -32.25
N GLU A 258 -40.20 -3.89 -33.36
CA GLU A 258 -39.44 -4.06 -34.60
C GLU A 258 -38.96 -2.72 -35.19
N THR A 259 -39.72 -1.64 -34.98
CA THR A 259 -39.42 -0.30 -35.50
C THR A 259 -38.60 0.56 -34.53
N TRP A 260 -38.25 0.06 -33.34
CA TRP A 260 -37.50 0.85 -32.35
C TRP A 260 -36.13 1.29 -32.85
N LYS A 261 -35.46 0.47 -33.67
CA LYS A 261 -34.17 0.81 -34.28
C LYS A 261 -34.27 2.03 -35.21
N GLU A 262 -35.46 2.38 -35.68
CA GLU A 262 -35.69 3.54 -36.56
C GLU A 262 -36.11 4.80 -35.78
N ASN A 263 -36.31 4.69 -34.45
CA ASN A 263 -36.75 5.79 -33.61
C ASN A 263 -35.56 6.63 -33.10
N ASP A 264 -35.58 7.93 -33.38
CA ASP A 264 -34.53 8.88 -32.99
C ASP A 264 -34.29 8.93 -31.47
N HIS A 265 -35.35 8.84 -30.65
CA HIS A 265 -35.23 8.83 -29.19
C HIS A 265 -34.59 7.54 -28.68
N TYR A 266 -34.91 6.40 -29.32
CA TYR A 266 -34.28 5.12 -28.99
C TYR A 266 -32.79 5.14 -29.34
N GLN A 267 -32.43 5.69 -30.51
CA GLN A 267 -31.04 5.82 -30.95
C GLN A 267 -30.22 6.75 -30.04
N GLU A 268 -30.81 7.85 -29.59
CA GLU A 268 -30.14 8.76 -28.66
C GLU A 268 -30.00 8.15 -27.25
N ALA A 269 -31.04 7.48 -26.74
CA ALA A 269 -30.96 6.75 -25.48
C ALA A 269 -29.92 5.62 -25.53
N LEU A 270 -29.87 4.86 -26.64
CA LEU A 270 -28.87 3.82 -26.86
C LEU A 270 -27.45 4.39 -26.81
N ARG A 271 -27.20 5.53 -27.48
CA ARG A 271 -25.90 6.21 -27.46
C ARG A 271 -25.50 6.64 -26.05
N ILE A 272 -26.44 7.20 -25.28
CA ILE A 272 -26.20 7.63 -23.90
C ILE A 272 -25.86 6.42 -23.03
N VAL A 273 -26.68 5.37 -23.07
CA VAL A 273 -26.51 4.17 -22.23
C VAL A 273 -25.21 3.45 -22.59
N GLN A 274 -24.88 3.27 -23.88
CA GLN A 274 -23.60 2.71 -24.32
C GLN A 274 -22.39 3.52 -23.85
N GLY A 275 -22.54 4.84 -23.68
CA GLY A 275 -21.51 5.72 -23.12
C GLY A 275 -21.34 5.64 -21.60
N LEU A 276 -22.30 5.04 -20.88
CA LEU A 276 -22.22 4.88 -19.42
C LEU A 276 -21.28 3.73 -19.04
N LYS A 277 -20.09 4.09 -18.56
CA LYS A 277 -19.09 3.14 -18.10
C LYS A 277 -19.31 2.79 -16.62
N VAL A 278 -19.76 1.58 -16.32
CA VAL A 278 -20.05 1.12 -14.95
C VAL A 278 -18.80 0.44 -14.35
N VAL A 279 -17.71 1.21 -14.20
CA VAL A 279 -16.38 0.64 -13.86
C VAL A 279 -16.23 0.26 -12.39
N ASN A 280 -16.81 1.07 -11.50
CA ASN A 280 -16.48 0.98 -10.08
C ASN A 280 -17.07 -0.28 -9.41
N ASP A 281 -18.23 -0.73 -9.87
CA ASP A 281 -18.93 -1.87 -9.29
C ASP A 281 -18.25 -3.21 -9.61
N CYS A 282 -17.48 -3.31 -10.70
CA CYS A 282 -16.79 -4.55 -11.09
C CYS A 282 -15.67 -4.89 -10.10
N ALA A 283 -14.79 -3.93 -9.82
CA ALA A 283 -13.67 -4.08 -8.91
C ALA A 283 -14.16 -4.39 -7.50
N GLU A 284 -15.08 -3.58 -6.97
CA GLU A 284 -15.68 -3.77 -5.64
C GLU A 284 -16.34 -5.14 -5.49
N ARG A 285 -17.05 -5.61 -6.53
CA ARG A 285 -17.68 -6.94 -6.57
C ARG A 285 -16.64 -8.06 -6.52
N GLY A 286 -15.54 -7.95 -7.26
CA GLY A 286 -14.44 -8.93 -7.24
C GLY A 286 -13.78 -9.03 -5.86
N VAL A 287 -13.50 -7.89 -5.23
CA VAL A 287 -12.97 -7.83 -3.85
C VAL A 287 -13.93 -8.48 -2.87
N LYS A 288 -15.22 -8.17 -2.98
CA LYS A 288 -16.23 -8.73 -2.08
C LYS A 288 -16.39 -10.25 -2.25
N LEU A 289 -16.29 -10.73 -3.48
CA LEU A 289 -16.38 -12.14 -3.83
C LEU A 289 -15.24 -12.95 -3.21
N ILE A 290 -13.99 -12.48 -3.29
CA ILE A 290 -12.85 -13.16 -2.62
C ILE A 290 -12.93 -13.05 -1.10
N GLN A 291 -13.40 -11.93 -0.54
CA GLN A 291 -13.59 -11.77 0.91
C GLN A 291 -14.60 -12.78 1.47
N GLU A 292 -15.77 -12.94 0.83
CA GLU A 292 -16.77 -13.90 1.30
C GLU A 292 -16.40 -15.35 1.03
N TYR A 293 -15.59 -15.62 0.01
CA TYR A 293 -15.03 -16.96 -0.12
C TYR A 293 -13.99 -17.24 0.98
N THR A 294 -13.10 -16.29 1.26
CA THR A 294 -12.06 -16.39 2.29
C THR A 294 -12.64 -16.60 3.68
N SER A 295 -13.77 -15.95 3.99
CA SER A 295 -14.44 -16.10 5.28
C SER A 295 -14.97 -17.52 5.55
N ILE A 296 -15.12 -18.35 4.50
CA ILE A 296 -15.62 -19.73 4.63
C ILE A 296 -14.50 -20.72 4.96
N TRP A 297 -13.30 -20.54 4.38
CA TRP A 297 -12.24 -21.55 4.49
C TRP A 297 -11.12 -21.19 5.48
N THR A 298 -11.05 -19.94 5.95
CA THR A 298 -10.14 -19.56 7.04
C THR A 298 -10.84 -18.77 8.13
N ASN A 299 -10.48 -19.06 9.38
CA ASN A 299 -10.86 -18.28 10.57
C ASN A 299 -9.73 -17.35 11.04
N ASP A 300 -8.60 -17.32 10.34
CA ASP A 300 -7.48 -16.48 10.69
C ASP A 300 -7.75 -15.02 10.30
N ASP A 301 -7.91 -14.17 11.31
CA ASP A 301 -8.19 -12.74 11.12
C ASP A 301 -7.04 -12.00 10.46
N GLN A 302 -5.78 -12.44 10.64
CA GLN A 302 -4.64 -11.85 9.94
C GLN A 302 -4.69 -12.16 8.45
N GLN A 303 -5.04 -13.40 8.07
CA GLN A 303 -5.22 -13.77 6.67
C GLN A 303 -6.39 -13.00 6.04
N LYS A 304 -7.54 -12.92 6.73
CA LYS A 304 -8.70 -12.14 6.26
C LYS A 304 -8.36 -10.67 6.08
N HIS A 305 -7.63 -10.08 7.03
CA HIS A 305 -7.18 -8.70 6.94
C HIS A 305 -6.21 -8.49 5.78
N THR A 306 -5.27 -9.41 5.58
CA THR A 306 -4.30 -9.34 4.48
C THR A 306 -4.99 -9.37 3.12
N VAL A 307 -5.94 -10.30 2.92
CA VAL A 307 -6.75 -10.37 1.69
C VAL A 307 -7.52 -9.06 1.48
N SER A 308 -8.18 -8.54 2.53
CA SER A 308 -8.90 -7.27 2.43
C SER A 308 -7.98 -6.09 2.07
N THR A 309 -6.75 -6.07 2.58
CA THR A 309 -5.81 -4.96 2.35
C THR A 309 -5.11 -5.05 1.00
N PHE A 310 -4.94 -6.26 0.45
CA PHE A 310 -4.30 -6.45 -0.86
C PHE A 310 -5.18 -6.00 -2.04
N PHE A 311 -6.51 -6.08 -1.87
CA PHE A 311 -7.47 -5.81 -2.93
C PHE A 311 -8.14 -4.42 -2.84
N ASN A 312 -7.91 -3.65 -1.76
CA ASN A 312 -8.33 -2.25 -1.61
C ASN A 312 -7.22 -1.28 -2.01
#